data_AF-A0A8H7XK24-F1
#
_entry.id   AF-A0A8H7XK24-F1
#
_cell.length_a   1.000
_cell.length_b   1.000
_cell.length_c   1.000
_cell.angle_alpha   90.00
_cell.angle_beta   90.00
_cell.angle_gamma   90.00
#
_symmetry.space_group_name_H-M   'P 1'
#
loop_
_entity.id
_entity.type
_entity.pdbx_description
1 polymer ?
#
loop_
_entity_poly.entity_id
_entity_poly.type
_entity_poly.pdbx_seq_one_letter_code
_entity_poly.pdbx_strand_id
1 'polypeptide(L)'
;MATAAFKTPTLTDRNLESLTTTDYFGFTNSPTISSVALPLNFPLFLRTGQAWNAAEFADETRFVVNLTVEDKQELDDALEAFKSLCLDGNLVDRKSFPLRQLGRSLDEIADEVHNGKGFCVLRGLEADRYCLEDGMIVFLGIQSYIAGRRMRQDEVGNMLVHVTADPSNENLSKHVRYSTDSIRPILFHHDDRVIFCFTRLALVGNDFYPRPTSIPSITPRQREALDIMNSIAEKTRLEISLQPGDIHFVNNLALLHRRDAFVDDNGHKRHLVRMHLRNEKLGWDIPDELKQFWDQALDEERDESWHIEPMPESFFPLKLGSH
;
A
#
# COMPACT_ATOMS: atom_id res chain seq x y z
N MET A 1 5.63 -6.66 2.17
CA MET A 1 5.61 -5.33 1.53
C MET A 1 4.44 -4.59 2.15
N ALA A 2 4.71 -3.55 2.94
CA ALA A 2 3.66 -2.78 3.61
C ALA A 2 3.38 -1.47 2.85
N THR A 3 2.10 -1.14 2.67
CA THR A 3 1.66 0.19 2.21
C THR A 3 1.24 1.01 3.43
N ALA A 4 1.84 2.19 3.63
CA ALA A 4 1.41 3.22 4.58
C ALA A 4 0.60 4.31 3.88
N ALA A 5 -0.48 4.83 4.47
CA ALA A 5 -1.25 5.96 3.93
C ALA A 5 -1.63 6.94 5.03
N PHE A 6 -1.19 8.20 4.96
CA PHE A 6 -1.48 9.27 5.93
C PHE A 6 -2.42 10.32 5.32
N LYS A 7 -3.48 10.71 6.04
CA LYS A 7 -4.43 11.73 5.60
C LYS A 7 -4.22 13.03 6.40
N THR A 8 -3.90 14.12 5.72
CA THR A 8 -3.84 15.48 6.30
C THR A 8 -5.26 16.04 6.55
N PRO A 9 -5.47 16.93 7.53
CA PRO A 9 -6.81 17.34 7.95
C PRO A 9 -7.32 18.57 7.19
N THR A 10 -8.64 18.68 7.02
CA THR A 10 -9.39 19.94 7.22
C THR A 10 -10.92 19.74 7.29
N LEU A 11 -11.48 20.28 8.39
CA LEU A 11 -12.82 20.77 8.76
C LEU A 11 -14.14 20.21 8.16
N THR A 12 -14.88 19.52 9.04
CA THR A 12 -16.34 19.41 9.30
C THR A 12 -17.40 19.26 8.17
N ASP A 13 -17.97 18.03 8.15
CA ASP A 13 -19.40 17.64 8.30
C ASP A 13 -20.44 17.96 7.20
N ARG A 14 -20.79 16.96 6.36
CA ARG A 14 -22.03 16.13 6.42
C ARG A 14 -22.42 15.49 5.07
N ASN A 15 -22.79 14.20 5.18
CA ASN A 15 -23.66 13.35 4.34
C ASN A 15 -23.52 13.34 2.81
N LEU A 16 -23.31 12.13 2.27
CA LEU A 16 -23.54 11.83 0.85
C LEU A 16 -24.28 10.49 0.69
N GLU A 17 -25.36 10.57 -0.07
CA GLU A 17 -26.17 9.47 -0.57
C GLU A 17 -25.37 8.57 -1.51
N SER A 18 -25.70 7.28 -1.45
CA SER A 18 -25.09 6.20 -2.22
C SER A 18 -25.37 6.32 -3.71
N LEU A 19 -24.34 6.17 -4.54
CA LEU A 19 -24.47 5.78 -5.95
C LEU A 19 -23.70 4.48 -6.18
N THR A 20 -24.44 3.39 -6.31
CA THR A 20 -23.97 2.09 -6.79
C THR A 20 -23.83 2.15 -8.30
N THR A 21 -22.68 1.77 -8.85
CA THR A 21 -22.60 1.33 -10.25
C THR A 21 -22.84 -0.17 -10.28
N THR A 22 -24.09 -0.56 -10.51
CA THR A 22 -24.44 -1.87 -11.04
C THR A 22 -24.44 -1.72 -12.57
N ASP A 23 -23.78 -2.62 -13.29
CA ASP A 23 -24.35 -3.35 -14.42
C ASP A 23 -23.25 -4.05 -15.23
N TYR A 24 -23.07 -5.34 -14.96
CA TYR A 24 -22.82 -6.36 -15.98
C TYR A 24 -23.22 -7.72 -15.37
N PHE A 25 -24.53 -7.99 -15.32
CA PHE A 25 -25.05 -9.32 -15.04
C PHE A 25 -25.54 -9.98 -16.34
N GLY A 26 -24.90 -11.10 -16.66
CA GLY A 26 -25.29 -12.00 -17.74
C GLY A 26 -24.58 -13.33 -17.58
N PHE A 27 -24.82 -14.04 -16.47
CA PHE A 27 -24.37 -15.42 -16.30
C PHE A 27 -25.44 -16.38 -16.81
N THR A 28 -25.27 -16.89 -18.02
CA THR A 28 -25.93 -18.13 -18.47
C THR A 28 -24.86 -19.10 -18.94
N ASN A 29 -24.20 -19.73 -17.97
CA ASN A 29 -23.76 -21.12 -17.99
C ASN A 29 -22.94 -21.39 -16.72
N SER A 30 -23.42 -22.31 -15.88
CA SER A 30 -22.56 -22.91 -14.85
C SER A 30 -21.50 -23.74 -15.58
N PRO A 31 -20.19 -23.43 -15.48
CA PRO A 31 -19.20 -24.32 -16.03
C PRO A 31 -19.23 -25.61 -15.21
N THR A 32 -19.55 -26.72 -15.87
CA THR A 32 -19.25 -28.06 -15.36
C THR A 32 -17.79 -28.09 -14.94
N ILE A 33 -17.54 -28.16 -13.63
CA ILE A 33 -16.21 -28.30 -13.06
C ILE A 33 -15.69 -29.68 -13.50
N SER A 34 -15.04 -29.73 -14.66
CA SER A 34 -14.06 -30.77 -14.93
C SER A 34 -13.00 -30.65 -13.83
N SER A 35 -12.65 -31.77 -13.19
CA SER A 35 -11.75 -31.84 -12.03
C SER A 35 -10.35 -31.32 -12.37
N VAL A 36 -10.18 -30.01 -12.39
CA VAL A 36 -8.86 -29.39 -12.48
C VAL A 36 -8.28 -29.45 -11.09
N ALA A 37 -7.39 -30.41 -10.87
CA ALA A 37 -6.54 -30.43 -9.68
C ALA A 37 -5.80 -29.09 -9.59
N LEU A 38 -5.63 -28.58 -8.37
CA LEU A 38 -4.82 -27.37 -8.14
C LEU A 38 -3.41 -27.56 -8.72
N PRO A 39 -2.74 -26.47 -9.16
CA PRO A 39 -1.35 -26.56 -9.59
C PRO A 39 -0.49 -27.23 -8.52
N LEU A 40 0.58 -27.90 -8.96
CA LEU A 40 1.52 -28.56 -8.05
C LEU A 40 1.95 -27.59 -6.93
N ASN A 41 2.00 -28.09 -5.70
CA ASN A 41 2.31 -27.37 -4.47
C ASN A 41 1.21 -26.44 -3.93
N PHE A 42 0.15 -26.10 -4.65
CA PHE A 42 -0.92 -25.30 -4.04
C PHE A 42 -1.74 -26.10 -3.03
N PRO A 43 -1.97 -25.57 -1.82
CA PRO A 43 -2.69 -26.28 -0.78
C PRO A 43 -4.20 -26.29 -1.08
N LEU A 44 -4.87 -27.40 -0.73
CA LEU A 44 -6.34 -27.48 -0.80
C LEU A 44 -7.04 -26.49 0.15
N PHE A 45 -6.37 -26.13 1.25
CA PHE A 45 -6.86 -25.19 2.24
C PHE A 45 -5.69 -24.32 2.74
N LEU A 46 -5.92 -23.01 2.82
CA LEU A 46 -4.99 -22.08 3.44
C LEU A 46 -5.37 -21.89 4.91
N ARG A 47 -4.46 -22.19 5.84
CA ARG A 47 -4.66 -22.02 7.29
C ARG A 47 -3.65 -21.01 7.83
N THR A 48 -3.77 -19.78 7.39
CA THR A 48 -2.89 -18.68 7.82
C THR A 48 -3.71 -17.60 8.51
N GLY A 49 -3.04 -16.69 9.24
CA GLY A 49 -3.68 -15.53 9.85
C GLY A 49 -4.36 -14.61 8.84
N GLN A 50 -3.97 -14.67 7.55
CA GLN A 50 -4.54 -13.86 6.47
C GLN A 50 -5.77 -14.50 5.80
N ALA A 51 -6.12 -15.74 6.17
CA ALA A 51 -7.28 -16.46 5.65
C ALA A 51 -8.52 -16.18 6.52
N TRP A 52 -9.09 -14.99 6.36
CA TRP A 52 -10.23 -14.51 7.14
C TRP A 52 -11.39 -14.05 6.24
N ASN A 53 -12.55 -13.83 6.84
CA ASN A 53 -13.68 -13.14 6.21
C ASN A 53 -14.06 -11.87 6.98
N ALA A 54 -14.75 -10.93 6.32
CA ALA A 54 -15.05 -9.61 6.89
C ALA A 54 -15.88 -9.65 8.19
N ALA A 55 -16.70 -10.68 8.40
CA ALA A 55 -17.51 -10.80 9.63
C ALA A 55 -16.64 -11.01 10.88
N GLU A 56 -15.40 -11.48 10.72
CA GLU A 56 -14.45 -11.55 11.82
C GLU A 56 -14.03 -10.15 12.31
N PHE A 57 -14.11 -9.12 11.47
CA PHE A 57 -13.70 -7.75 11.79
C PHE A 57 -14.88 -6.80 12.01
N ALA A 58 -16.01 -7.32 12.52
CA ALA A 58 -17.14 -6.50 12.92
C ALA A 58 -16.79 -5.50 14.05
N ASP A 59 -15.78 -5.82 14.85
CA ASP A 59 -15.22 -4.94 15.89
C ASP A 59 -13.91 -4.31 15.39
N GLU A 60 -13.90 -2.98 15.25
CA GLU A 60 -12.72 -2.22 14.79
C GLU A 60 -11.51 -2.39 15.71
N THR A 61 -11.71 -2.67 17.01
CA THR A 61 -10.58 -2.86 17.95
C THR A 61 -9.68 -4.04 17.60
N ARG A 62 -10.16 -4.96 16.74
CA ARG A 62 -9.35 -6.08 16.22
C ARG A 62 -8.30 -5.65 15.19
N PHE A 63 -8.44 -4.47 14.60
CA PHE A 63 -7.54 -3.99 13.56
C PHE A 63 -7.17 -2.50 13.64
N VAL A 64 -7.77 -1.75 14.56
CA VAL A 64 -7.45 -0.35 14.84
C VAL A 64 -6.73 -0.26 16.18
N VAL A 65 -5.50 0.24 16.15
CA VAL A 65 -4.73 0.64 17.33
C VAL A 65 -4.85 2.16 17.47
N ASN A 66 -5.40 2.64 18.58
CA ASN A 66 -5.59 4.07 18.82
C ASN A 66 -4.39 4.64 19.57
N LEU A 67 -3.83 5.74 19.08
CA LEU A 67 -2.78 6.51 19.76
C LEU A 67 -3.34 7.18 21.01
N THR A 68 -2.75 6.86 22.15
CA THR A 68 -3.02 7.49 23.44
C THR A 68 -2.41 8.89 23.52
N VAL A 69 -2.71 9.63 24.59
CA VAL A 69 -2.08 10.94 24.84
C VAL A 69 -0.58 10.77 25.08
N GLU A 70 -0.20 9.69 25.77
CA GLU A 70 1.17 9.32 26.06
C GLU A 70 1.93 8.93 24.78
N ASP A 71 1.30 8.20 23.86
CA ASP A 71 1.90 7.87 22.57
C ASP A 71 2.20 9.13 21.75
N LYS A 72 1.27 10.09 21.74
CA LYS A 72 1.44 11.37 21.02
C LYS A 72 2.57 12.19 21.62
N GLN A 73 2.67 12.27 22.94
CA GLN A 73 3.79 12.94 23.61
C GLN A 73 5.12 12.26 23.29
N GLU A 74 5.14 10.92 23.24
CA GLU A 74 6.34 10.17 22.87
C GLU A 74 6.78 10.42 21.41
N LEU A 75 5.82 10.59 20.49
CA LEU A 75 6.10 11.01 19.11
C LEU A 75 6.72 12.42 19.05
N ASP A 76 6.21 13.36 19.84
CA ASP A 76 6.74 14.72 19.91
C ASP A 76 8.17 14.74 20.48
N ASP A 77 8.42 13.98 21.54
CA ASP A 77 9.74 13.85 22.15
C ASP A 77 10.76 13.21 21.18
N ALA A 78 10.35 12.19 20.43
CA ALA A 78 11.18 11.53 19.43
C ALA A 78 11.47 12.43 18.22
N LEU A 79 10.52 13.26 17.80
CA LEU A 79 10.70 14.26 16.76
C LEU A 79 11.75 15.31 17.17
N GLU A 80 11.65 15.86 18.39
CA GLU A 80 12.63 16.83 18.88
C GLU A 80 14.02 16.20 19.06
N ALA A 81 14.08 14.94 19.52
CA ALA A 81 15.32 14.17 19.56
C ALA A 81 15.94 14.02 18.17
N PHE A 82 15.16 13.66 17.15
CA PHE A 82 15.66 13.54 15.77
C PHE A 82 16.16 14.89 15.23
N LYS A 83 15.39 15.97 15.43
CA LYS A 83 15.76 17.33 14.99
C LYS A 83 17.09 17.79 15.61
N SER A 84 17.36 17.40 16.87
CA SER A 84 18.62 17.70 17.53
C SER A 84 19.86 17.04 16.89
N LEU A 85 19.66 15.98 16.10
CA LEU A 85 20.73 15.30 15.36
C LEU A 85 21.13 16.05 14.07
N CYS A 86 20.31 16.99 13.60
CA CYS A 86 20.50 17.72 12.34
C CYS A 86 20.73 16.79 11.13
N LEU A 87 20.03 15.65 11.11
CA LEU A 87 20.08 14.69 10.02
C LEU A 87 19.01 14.99 8.98
N ASP A 88 19.26 14.56 7.75
CA ASP A 88 18.25 14.58 6.68
C ASP A 88 17.14 13.56 6.97
N GLY A 89 15.89 13.88 6.57
CA GLY A 89 14.72 13.06 6.86
C GLY A 89 14.78 11.63 6.31
N ASN A 90 15.55 11.38 5.25
CA ASN A 90 15.77 10.03 4.73
C ASN A 90 16.54 9.14 5.72
N LEU A 91 17.26 9.72 6.70
CA LEU A 91 17.99 9.02 7.75
C LEU A 91 17.17 8.75 9.03
N VAL A 92 15.86 9.02 9.01
CA VAL A 92 14.94 8.63 10.10
C VAL A 92 14.89 7.11 10.21
N ASP A 93 15.31 6.55 11.34
CA ASP A 93 15.25 5.12 11.65
C ASP A 93 14.90 4.90 13.14
N ARG A 94 14.85 3.65 13.60
CA ARG A 94 14.52 3.34 15.01
C ARG A 94 15.55 3.87 16.02
N LYS A 95 16.78 4.18 15.58
CA LYS A 95 17.85 4.70 16.44
C LYS A 95 17.80 6.23 16.52
N SER A 96 17.54 6.89 15.39
CA SER A 96 17.44 8.35 15.29
C SER A 96 16.06 8.87 15.70
N PHE A 97 15.03 8.01 15.70
CA PHE A 97 13.67 8.31 16.17
C PHE A 97 13.19 7.28 17.23
N PRO A 98 13.67 7.39 18.48
CA PRO A 98 13.47 6.35 19.49
C PRO A 98 12.10 6.44 20.18
N LEU A 99 11.23 5.47 19.89
CA LEU A 99 10.00 5.16 20.61
C LEU A 99 10.20 3.96 21.54
N ARG A 100 9.88 4.13 22.83
CA ARG A 100 9.99 3.12 23.89
C ARG A 100 8.68 2.37 24.10
N GLN A 101 7.59 3.07 24.43
CA GLN A 101 6.30 2.44 24.74
C GLN A 101 5.53 2.17 23.46
N LEU A 102 5.26 3.21 22.67
CA LEU A 102 4.63 3.11 21.36
C LEU A 102 5.40 2.16 20.45
N GLY A 103 6.74 2.15 20.55
CA GLY A 103 7.60 1.25 19.79
C GLY A 103 7.25 -0.24 19.97
N ARG A 104 6.78 -0.66 21.16
CA ARG A 104 6.34 -2.05 21.41
C ARG A 104 5.01 -2.33 20.74
N SER A 105 4.05 -1.40 20.83
CA SER A 105 2.77 -1.50 20.12
C SER A 105 2.99 -1.56 18.61
N LEU A 106 3.94 -0.78 18.08
CA LEU A 106 4.30 -0.84 16.65
C LEU A 106 4.98 -2.16 16.26
N ASP A 107 5.77 -2.78 17.15
CA ASP A 107 6.32 -4.12 16.92
C ASP A 107 5.22 -5.19 16.85
N GLU A 108 4.18 -5.08 17.68
CA GLU A 108 2.99 -5.95 17.61
C GLU A 108 2.21 -5.72 16.31
N ILE A 109 2.05 -4.47 15.87
CA ILE A 109 1.47 -4.15 14.55
C ILE A 109 2.31 -4.77 13.43
N ALA A 110 3.64 -4.71 13.51
CA ALA A 110 4.52 -5.29 12.52
C ALA A 110 4.30 -6.81 12.40
N ASP A 111 4.13 -7.51 13.52
CA ASP A 111 3.83 -8.95 13.53
C ASP A 111 2.43 -9.24 12.98
N GLU A 112 1.41 -8.49 13.36
CA GLU A 112 0.04 -8.64 12.83
C GLU A 112 -0.04 -8.42 11.31
N VAL A 113 0.76 -7.50 10.77
CA VAL A 113 0.84 -7.23 9.33
C VAL A 113 1.57 -8.37 8.59
N HIS A 114 2.64 -8.93 9.16
CA HIS A 114 3.45 -9.93 8.44
C HIS A 114 2.99 -11.36 8.69
N ASN A 115 2.58 -11.70 9.91
CA ASN A 115 2.26 -13.07 10.34
C ASN A 115 0.80 -13.24 10.74
N GLY A 116 0.14 -12.18 11.22
CA GLY A 116 -1.28 -12.17 11.62
C GLY A 116 -2.24 -11.91 10.47
N LYS A 117 -3.21 -11.01 10.67
CA LYS A 117 -4.29 -10.71 9.71
C LYS A 117 -3.85 -10.05 8.40
N GLY A 118 -2.61 -9.57 8.31
CA GLY A 118 -2.09 -8.98 7.07
C GLY A 118 -2.31 -7.47 6.94
N PHE A 119 -2.98 -6.83 7.90
CA PHE A 119 -3.20 -5.38 7.88
C PHE A 119 -3.41 -4.84 9.30
N CYS A 120 -3.26 -3.52 9.47
CA CYS A 120 -3.61 -2.81 10.71
C CYS A 120 -3.83 -1.33 10.40
N VAL A 121 -4.58 -0.63 11.24
CA VAL A 121 -4.73 0.83 11.21
C VAL A 121 -4.19 1.39 12.51
N LEU A 122 -3.27 2.33 12.44
CA LEU A 122 -2.90 3.19 13.55
C LEU A 122 -3.73 4.47 13.43
N ARG A 123 -4.55 4.76 14.44
CA ARG A 123 -5.53 5.86 14.41
C ARG A 123 -5.20 6.93 15.43
N GLY A 124 -5.48 8.17 15.08
CA GLY A 124 -5.43 9.32 16.00
C GLY A 124 -4.16 10.15 15.90
N LEU A 125 -3.40 10.07 14.81
CA LEU A 125 -2.30 10.99 14.58
C LEU A 125 -2.85 12.38 14.25
N GLU A 126 -2.57 13.37 15.08
CA GLU A 126 -3.07 14.74 14.93
C GLU A 126 -2.21 15.50 13.91
N ALA A 127 -2.46 15.22 12.63
CA ALA A 127 -1.68 15.69 11.50
C ALA A 127 -1.56 17.22 11.40
N ASP A 128 -2.53 17.96 11.91
CA ASP A 128 -2.56 19.43 12.00
C ASP A 128 -1.60 20.02 13.03
N ARG A 129 -1.10 19.21 13.97
CA ARG A 129 -0.14 19.66 14.98
C ARG A 129 1.27 19.82 14.46
N TYR A 130 1.57 19.20 13.32
CA TYR A 130 2.88 19.23 12.70
C TYR A 130 2.87 20.15 11.48
N CYS A 131 3.98 20.84 11.23
CA CYS A 131 4.24 21.32 9.88
C CYS A 131 4.46 20.12 8.95
N LEU A 132 4.47 20.35 7.64
CA LEU A 132 4.55 19.26 6.67
C LEU A 132 5.82 18.41 6.86
N GLU A 133 6.97 19.07 7.07
CA GLU A 133 8.27 18.42 7.28
C GLU A 133 8.29 17.59 8.56
N ASP A 134 7.84 18.17 9.68
CA ASP A 134 7.78 17.49 10.98
C ASP A 134 6.81 16.30 10.93
N GLY A 135 5.65 16.46 10.28
CA GLY A 135 4.68 15.39 10.08
C GLY A 135 5.25 14.24 9.23
N MET A 136 6.07 14.58 8.24
CA MET A 136 6.79 13.59 7.44
C MET A 136 7.84 12.84 8.27
N ILE A 137 8.61 13.52 9.13
CA ILE A 137 9.57 12.86 10.03
C ILE A 137 8.85 11.90 10.97
N VAL A 138 7.73 12.32 11.58
CA VAL A 138 6.90 11.47 12.45
C VAL A 138 6.38 10.25 11.70
N PHE A 139 5.85 10.44 10.48
CA PHE A 139 5.39 9.35 9.62
C PHE A 139 6.50 8.35 9.29
N LEU A 140 7.69 8.84 8.91
CA LEU A 140 8.87 8.02 8.64
C LEU A 140 9.35 7.28 9.90
N GLY A 141 9.30 7.93 11.06
CA GLY A 141 9.65 7.38 12.36
C GLY A 141 8.78 6.19 12.73
N ILE A 142 7.45 6.36 12.64
CA ILE A 142 6.47 5.28 12.88
C ILE A 142 6.70 4.10 11.94
N GLN A 143 6.90 4.35 10.65
CA GLN A 143 7.11 3.29 9.65
C GLN A 143 8.35 2.44 9.91
N SER A 144 9.42 3.05 10.41
CA SER A 144 10.68 2.36 10.70
C SER A 144 10.52 1.24 11.75
N TYR A 145 9.44 1.27 12.54
CA TYR A 145 9.08 0.17 13.45
C TYR A 145 8.35 -0.98 12.75
N ILE A 146 7.55 -0.67 11.72
CA ILE A 146 6.84 -1.68 10.92
C ILE A 146 7.80 -2.40 9.96
N ALA A 147 8.75 -1.66 9.39
CA ALA A 147 9.74 -2.15 8.45
C ALA A 147 10.92 -1.17 8.33
N GLY A 148 12.15 -1.66 8.48
CA GLY A 148 13.35 -0.81 8.48
C GLY A 148 13.78 -0.33 7.09
N ARG A 149 13.46 -1.07 6.02
CA ARG A 149 13.86 -0.73 4.66
C ARG A 149 12.71 -0.13 3.85
N ARG A 150 13.05 0.86 3.03
CA ARG A 150 12.15 1.60 2.15
C ARG A 150 12.48 1.25 0.71
N MET A 151 11.46 1.16 -0.15
CA MET A 151 11.62 0.69 -1.52
C MET A 151 11.32 1.81 -2.52
N ARG A 152 12.13 1.87 -3.58
CA ARG A 152 11.84 2.68 -4.78
C ARG A 152 10.53 2.22 -5.41
N GLN A 153 9.68 3.17 -5.79
CA GLN A 153 8.36 2.90 -6.36
C GLN A 153 8.32 3.01 -7.89
N ASP A 154 9.38 3.55 -8.49
CA ASP A 154 9.53 3.66 -9.93
C ASP A 154 10.99 3.73 -10.39
N GLU A 155 11.20 3.86 -11.71
CA GLU A 155 12.52 4.00 -12.31
C GLU A 155 13.20 5.32 -11.96
N VAL A 156 12.43 6.38 -11.67
CA VAL A 156 12.94 7.71 -11.28
C VAL A 156 13.57 7.65 -9.88
N GLY A 157 13.09 6.75 -9.03
CA GLY A 157 13.60 6.55 -7.67
C GLY A 157 12.72 7.16 -6.61
N ASN A 158 11.45 7.40 -6.89
CA ASN A 158 10.51 7.92 -5.91
C ASN A 158 10.37 6.94 -4.74
N MET A 159 10.78 7.37 -3.56
CA MET A 159 10.65 6.59 -2.32
C MET A 159 9.25 6.74 -1.71
N LEU A 160 8.58 7.85 -2.05
CA LEU A 160 7.29 8.26 -1.54
C LEU A 160 6.43 8.79 -2.69
N VAL A 161 5.15 8.41 -2.69
CA VAL A 161 4.19 8.80 -3.74
C VAL A 161 2.99 9.48 -3.11
N HIS A 162 2.64 10.67 -3.60
CA HIS A 162 1.41 11.36 -3.22
C HIS A 162 0.24 10.87 -4.07
N VAL A 163 -0.80 10.35 -3.42
CA VAL A 163 -2.01 9.86 -4.05
C VAL A 163 -3.11 10.91 -3.87
N THR A 164 -3.36 11.68 -4.93
CA THR A 164 -4.45 12.66 -5.05
C THR A 164 -5.59 12.12 -5.93
N ALA A 165 -6.68 12.86 -6.09
CA ALA A 165 -7.82 12.44 -6.92
C ALA A 165 -7.63 12.70 -8.42
N ASP A 166 -6.54 13.37 -8.81
CA ASP A 166 -6.42 13.91 -10.17
C ASP A 166 -6.24 12.81 -11.22
N PRO A 167 -7.24 12.58 -12.09
CA PRO A 167 -7.17 11.59 -13.16
C PRO A 167 -6.29 12.02 -14.34
N SER A 168 -5.86 13.29 -14.38
CA SER A 168 -5.16 13.89 -15.53
C SER A 168 -3.64 13.77 -15.49
N ASN A 169 -3.08 13.21 -14.41
CA ASN A 169 -1.63 13.09 -14.29
C ASN A 169 -1.09 11.98 -15.22
N GLU A 170 -0.69 12.38 -16.43
CA GLU A 170 -0.08 11.50 -17.46
C GLU A 170 1.13 10.70 -16.92
N ASN A 171 1.72 11.10 -15.79
CA ASN A 171 2.82 10.38 -15.11
C ASN A 171 2.38 9.15 -14.29
N LEU A 172 1.08 8.93 -14.07
CA LEU A 172 0.55 7.68 -13.47
C LEU A 172 0.80 6.45 -14.35
N SER A 173 1.14 6.65 -15.62
CA SER A 173 1.50 5.62 -16.59
C SER A 173 2.88 4.98 -16.33
N LYS A 174 3.75 5.63 -15.54
CA LYS A 174 5.13 5.17 -15.25
C LYS A 174 5.34 4.64 -13.84
N HIS A 175 4.30 4.64 -13.01
CA HIS A 175 4.38 3.93 -11.73
C HIS A 175 4.69 2.45 -12.02
N VAL A 176 5.67 1.86 -11.33
CA VAL A 176 5.97 0.43 -11.49
C VAL A 176 4.74 -0.35 -11.03
N ARG A 177 3.89 -0.67 -11.99
CA ARG A 177 2.75 -1.55 -11.81
C ARG A 177 3.31 -2.93 -12.03
N TYR A 178 3.55 -3.66 -10.95
CA TYR A 178 3.91 -5.07 -11.02
C TYR A 178 3.01 -5.75 -12.06
N SER A 179 3.63 -6.30 -13.12
CA SER A 179 3.02 -7.02 -14.26
C SER A 179 2.97 -6.31 -15.63
N THR A 180 3.66 -5.17 -15.86
CA THR A 180 3.66 -4.50 -17.17
C THR A 180 4.70 -4.99 -18.18
N ASP A 181 5.78 -5.65 -17.74
CA ASP A 181 6.97 -5.86 -18.60
C ASP A 181 7.48 -7.31 -18.65
N SER A 182 6.78 -8.26 -18.02
CA SER A 182 7.18 -9.68 -18.02
C SER A 182 6.00 -10.65 -18.02
N ILE A 183 6.18 -11.80 -18.67
CA ILE A 183 5.25 -12.93 -18.62
C ILE A 183 5.65 -13.78 -17.40
N ARG A 184 4.82 -13.78 -16.36
CA ARG A 184 5.03 -14.56 -15.14
C ARG A 184 3.70 -14.94 -14.47
N PRO A 185 3.70 -15.89 -13.52
CA PRO A 185 2.54 -16.10 -12.66
C PRO A 185 2.14 -14.82 -11.91
N ILE A 186 0.84 -14.66 -11.65
CA ILE A 186 0.29 -13.57 -10.83
C ILE A 186 -0.06 -14.01 -9.40
N LEU A 187 -0.14 -15.33 -9.20
CA LEU A 187 -0.32 -16.02 -7.94
C LEU A 187 0.84 -16.99 -7.77
N PHE A 188 1.43 -17.00 -6.59
CA PHE A 188 2.51 -17.91 -6.23
C PHE A 188 2.13 -18.66 -4.97
N HIS A 189 2.61 -19.89 -4.85
CA HIS A 189 2.65 -20.60 -3.58
C HIS A 189 4.11 -20.75 -3.17
N HIS A 190 4.49 -20.11 -2.07
CA HIS A 190 5.87 -20.01 -1.59
C HIS A 190 5.87 -20.04 -0.07
N ASP A 191 6.67 -20.91 0.54
CA ASP A 191 6.76 -21.09 2.00
C ASP A 191 5.38 -21.17 2.70
N ASP A 192 4.51 -22.08 2.23
CA ASP A 192 3.16 -22.31 2.73
C ASP A 192 2.22 -21.08 2.68
N ARG A 193 2.59 -20.07 1.88
CA ARG A 193 1.82 -18.83 1.69
C ARG A 193 1.40 -18.68 0.24
N VAL A 194 0.23 -18.08 0.04
CA VAL A 194 -0.21 -17.63 -1.28
C VAL A 194 0.17 -16.16 -1.43
N ILE A 195 0.93 -15.84 -2.47
CA ILE A 195 1.37 -14.48 -2.77
C ILE A 195 0.61 -13.95 -3.99
N PHE A 196 -0.03 -12.80 -3.82
CA PHE A 196 -0.63 -12.01 -4.88
C PHE A 196 0.40 -10.99 -5.38
N CYS A 197 0.68 -10.97 -6.69
CA CYS A 197 1.57 -9.97 -7.26
C CYS A 197 1.11 -9.54 -8.66
N PHE A 198 0.04 -8.75 -8.71
CA PHE A 198 -0.47 -8.15 -9.94
C PHE A 198 -1.38 -6.96 -9.64
N THR A 199 -1.64 -6.15 -10.67
CA THR A 199 -2.80 -5.25 -10.70
C THR A 199 -3.68 -5.61 -11.89
N ARG A 200 -5.00 -5.62 -11.71
CA ARG A 200 -5.93 -5.96 -12.81
C ARG A 200 -5.77 -5.01 -14.00
N LEU A 201 -5.56 -3.73 -13.74
CA LEU A 201 -5.39 -2.71 -14.77
C LEU A 201 -4.16 -2.98 -15.67
N ALA A 202 -3.04 -3.46 -15.11
CA ALA A 202 -1.87 -3.83 -15.91
C ALA A 202 -2.11 -5.05 -16.83
N LEU A 203 -2.98 -5.97 -16.41
CA LEU A 203 -3.28 -7.19 -17.17
C LEU A 203 -4.32 -6.98 -18.29
N VAL A 204 -5.31 -6.11 -18.04
CA VAL A 204 -6.46 -5.93 -18.94
C VAL A 204 -6.34 -4.65 -19.78
N GLY A 205 -5.70 -3.60 -19.24
CA GLY A 205 -5.70 -2.27 -19.81
C GLY A 205 -7.07 -1.57 -19.77
N ASN A 206 -7.08 -0.29 -20.11
CA ASN A 206 -8.28 0.50 -20.46
C ASN A 206 -7.88 1.62 -21.44
N ASP A 207 -8.83 2.47 -21.84
CA ASP A 207 -8.58 3.53 -22.83
C ASP A 207 -7.53 4.56 -22.38
N PHE A 208 -7.41 4.79 -21.06
CA PHE A 208 -6.42 5.71 -20.47
C PHE A 208 -5.05 5.04 -20.21
N TYR A 209 -5.05 3.72 -20.00
CA TYR A 209 -3.89 2.90 -19.68
C TYR A 209 -3.89 1.67 -20.59
N PRO A 210 -3.56 1.83 -21.88
CA PRO A 210 -3.55 0.71 -22.80
C PRO A 210 -2.46 -0.28 -22.41
N ARG A 211 -2.74 -1.57 -22.61
CA ARG A 211 -1.77 -2.62 -22.35
C ARG A 211 -0.65 -2.61 -23.41
N PRO A 212 0.63 -2.79 -23.02
CA PRO A 212 1.72 -2.90 -23.99
C PRO A 212 1.47 -4.03 -25.00
N THR A 213 1.69 -3.74 -26.29
CA THR A 213 1.56 -4.72 -27.38
C THR A 213 2.74 -5.71 -27.42
N SER A 214 3.81 -5.43 -26.68
CA SER A 214 4.99 -6.29 -26.52
C SER A 214 4.70 -7.59 -25.75
N ILE A 215 3.55 -7.69 -25.06
CA ILE A 215 3.19 -8.85 -24.25
C ILE A 215 1.89 -9.49 -24.80
N PRO A 216 1.75 -10.82 -24.88
CA PRO A 216 0.55 -11.47 -25.40
C PRO A 216 -0.72 -11.11 -24.63
N SER A 217 -1.82 -10.79 -25.31
CA SER A 217 -3.12 -10.52 -24.69
C SER A 217 -3.58 -11.68 -23.79
N ILE A 218 -4.26 -11.36 -22.70
CA ILE A 218 -4.86 -12.39 -21.84
C ILE A 218 -5.93 -13.17 -22.62
N THR A 219 -5.95 -14.49 -22.42
CA THR A 219 -6.96 -15.38 -23.00
C THR A 219 -8.35 -15.13 -22.38
N PRO A 220 -9.45 -15.52 -23.06
CA PRO A 220 -10.79 -15.43 -22.48
C PRO A 220 -10.90 -16.14 -21.12
N ARG A 221 -10.26 -17.31 -20.97
CA ARG A 221 -10.25 -18.07 -19.71
C ARG A 221 -9.48 -17.36 -18.59
N GLN A 222 -8.37 -16.69 -18.91
CA GLN A 222 -7.65 -15.87 -17.92
C GLN A 222 -8.46 -14.66 -17.49
N ARG A 223 -9.19 -14.02 -18.43
CA ARG A 223 -10.11 -12.92 -18.12
C ARG A 223 -11.24 -13.39 -17.18
N GLU A 224 -11.87 -14.52 -17.52
CA GLU A 224 -12.89 -15.15 -16.66
C GLU A 224 -12.35 -15.44 -15.25
N ALA A 225 -11.13 -15.97 -15.12
CA ALA A 225 -10.52 -16.21 -13.82
C ALA A 225 -10.31 -14.91 -13.02
N LEU A 226 -9.89 -13.82 -13.66
CA LEU A 226 -9.77 -12.51 -13.03
C LEU A 226 -11.15 -11.94 -12.60
N ASP A 227 -12.21 -12.22 -13.37
CA ASP A 227 -13.58 -11.80 -13.05
C ASP A 227 -14.13 -12.57 -11.83
N ILE A 228 -13.88 -13.88 -11.77
CA ILE A 228 -14.21 -14.70 -10.60
C ILE A 228 -13.48 -14.20 -9.36
N MET A 229 -12.17 -13.93 -9.48
CA MET A 229 -11.39 -13.38 -8.37
C MET A 229 -11.96 -12.06 -7.86
N ASN A 230 -12.34 -11.16 -8.77
CA ASN A 230 -12.99 -9.90 -8.40
C ASN A 230 -14.34 -10.13 -7.71
N SER A 231 -15.17 -11.06 -8.22
CA SER A 231 -16.46 -11.40 -7.60
C SER A 231 -16.31 -11.97 -6.20
N ILE A 232 -15.28 -12.79 -5.96
CA ILE A 232 -14.97 -13.32 -4.62
C ILE A 232 -14.50 -12.19 -3.71
N ALA A 233 -13.55 -11.36 -4.17
CA ALA A 233 -13.03 -10.23 -3.40
C ALA A 233 -14.15 -9.28 -2.96
N GLU A 234 -15.12 -8.99 -3.84
CA GLU A 234 -16.30 -8.18 -3.50
C GLU A 234 -17.17 -8.79 -2.41
N LYS A 235 -17.37 -10.12 -2.44
CA LYS A 235 -18.18 -10.83 -1.45
C LYS A 235 -17.50 -10.95 -0.09
N THR A 236 -16.16 -10.92 -0.05
CA THR A 236 -15.38 -11.10 1.18
C THR A 236 -14.71 -9.82 1.67
N ARG A 237 -14.97 -8.67 1.04
CA ARG A 237 -14.29 -7.40 1.31
C ARG A 237 -14.54 -6.94 2.74
N LEU A 238 -13.48 -6.41 3.37
CA LEU A 238 -13.58 -5.56 4.54
C LEU A 238 -13.46 -4.11 4.08
N GLU A 239 -14.47 -3.29 4.39
CA GLU A 239 -14.42 -1.85 4.16
C GLU A 239 -13.88 -1.14 5.39
N ILE A 240 -12.89 -0.27 5.20
CA ILE A 240 -12.31 0.52 6.27
C ILE A 240 -12.56 1.99 5.99
N SER A 241 -13.24 2.67 6.91
CA SER A 241 -13.49 4.11 6.83
C SER A 241 -12.26 4.89 7.27
N LEU A 242 -11.61 5.57 6.32
CA LEU A 242 -10.43 6.42 6.52
C LEU A 242 -10.76 7.71 7.27
N GLN A 243 -10.07 7.95 8.38
CA GLN A 243 -10.11 9.22 9.13
C GLN A 243 -8.82 10.03 8.89
N PRO A 244 -8.87 11.38 8.99
CA PRO A 244 -7.64 12.18 9.06
C PRO A 244 -6.73 11.67 10.17
N GLY A 245 -5.43 11.54 9.88
CA GLY A 245 -4.48 10.99 10.83
C GLY A 245 -4.39 9.46 10.91
N ASP A 246 -5.24 8.72 10.20
CA ASP A 246 -5.07 7.26 10.12
C ASP A 246 -3.80 6.93 9.32
N ILE A 247 -3.05 5.94 9.79
CA ILE A 247 -1.98 5.26 9.04
C ILE A 247 -2.39 3.80 8.85
N HIS A 248 -2.63 3.41 7.60
CA HIS A 248 -2.95 2.03 7.26
C HIS A 248 -1.67 1.26 6.96
N PHE A 249 -1.50 0.07 7.50
CA PHE A 249 -0.45 -0.87 7.10
C PHE A 249 -1.08 -2.08 6.45
N VAL A 250 -0.66 -2.45 5.24
CA VAL A 250 -1.23 -3.58 4.49
C VAL A 250 -0.11 -4.43 3.88
N ASN A 251 -0.12 -5.73 4.14
CA ASN A 251 0.77 -6.69 3.49
C ASN A 251 0.31 -6.97 2.06
N ASN A 252 0.93 -6.29 1.10
CA ASN A 252 0.60 -6.36 -0.32
C ASN A 252 0.82 -7.73 -0.96
N LEU A 253 1.54 -8.65 -0.29
CA LEU A 253 1.71 -10.02 -0.78
C LEU A 253 0.51 -10.89 -0.42
N ALA A 254 -0.14 -10.62 0.71
CA ALA A 254 -1.21 -11.46 1.24
C ALA A 254 -2.60 -10.96 0.86
N LEU A 255 -2.77 -9.64 0.73
CA LEU A 255 -4.07 -9.00 0.58
C LEU A 255 -4.17 -8.18 -0.71
N LEU A 256 -5.26 -8.40 -1.44
CA LEU A 256 -5.72 -7.46 -2.45
C LEU A 256 -6.40 -6.29 -1.76
N HIS A 257 -6.09 -5.08 -2.19
CA HIS A 257 -6.72 -3.86 -1.69
C HIS A 257 -7.06 -2.95 -2.85
N ARG A 258 -8.11 -2.15 -2.67
CA ARG A 258 -8.52 -1.13 -3.62
C ARG A 258 -9.02 0.10 -2.86
N ARG A 259 -9.18 1.19 -3.61
CA ARG A 259 -9.83 2.41 -3.15
C ARG A 259 -10.99 2.68 -4.10
N ASP A 260 -12.16 3.00 -3.55
CA ASP A 260 -13.30 3.43 -4.36
C ASP A 260 -13.08 4.83 -4.91
N ALA A 261 -13.72 5.14 -6.05
CA ALA A 261 -13.70 6.48 -6.62
C ALA A 261 -14.31 7.49 -5.64
N PHE A 262 -13.74 8.69 -5.58
CA PHE A 262 -14.30 9.80 -4.82
C PHE A 262 -14.15 11.07 -5.66
N VAL A 263 -15.01 12.05 -5.40
CA VAL A 263 -14.96 13.36 -6.02
C VAL A 263 -14.37 14.32 -5.00
N ASP A 264 -13.31 15.04 -5.38
CA ASP A 264 -12.82 16.18 -4.60
C ASP A 264 -13.91 17.25 -4.58
N ASP A 265 -14.16 17.84 -3.42
CA ASP A 265 -15.05 19.00 -3.32
C ASP A 265 -14.25 20.30 -3.51
N ASN A 266 -14.96 21.43 -3.64
CA ASN A 266 -14.37 22.74 -3.98
C ASN A 266 -13.44 23.34 -2.89
N GLY A 267 -13.09 22.60 -1.84
CA GLY A 267 -12.15 23.01 -0.80
C GLY A 267 -11.28 21.89 -0.22
N HIS A 268 -11.62 20.62 -0.46
CA HIS A 268 -10.99 19.45 0.16
C HIS A 268 -10.55 18.45 -0.91
N LYS A 269 -9.23 18.37 -1.12
CA LYS A 269 -8.63 17.29 -1.88
C LYS A 269 -8.14 16.20 -0.93
N ARG A 270 -8.54 14.94 -1.12
CA ARG A 270 -7.91 13.85 -0.35
C ARG A 270 -6.45 13.74 -0.78
N HIS A 271 -5.55 13.95 0.16
CA HIS A 271 -4.12 13.76 -0.02
C HIS A 271 -3.67 12.60 0.85
N LEU A 272 -3.16 11.54 0.20
CA LEU A 272 -2.53 10.41 0.88
C LEU A 272 -1.07 10.33 0.48
N VAL A 273 -0.22 9.98 1.44
CA VAL A 273 1.19 9.69 1.20
C VAL A 273 1.42 8.19 1.25
N ARG A 274 1.97 7.58 0.19
CA ARG A 274 2.18 6.14 0.06
C ARG A 274 3.66 5.77 0.02
N MET A 275 4.04 4.74 0.78
CA MET A 275 5.38 4.15 0.74
C MET A 275 5.33 2.63 0.62
N HIS A 276 6.35 2.06 -0.01
CA HIS A 276 6.59 0.61 -0.07
C HIS A 276 7.70 0.25 0.92
N LEU A 277 7.41 -0.70 1.82
CA LEU A 277 8.33 -1.04 2.91
C LEU A 277 8.70 -2.53 2.92
N ARG A 278 9.92 -2.83 3.38
CA ARG A 278 10.44 -4.18 3.60
C ARG A 278 10.95 -4.33 5.04
N ASN A 279 10.33 -5.21 5.80
CA ASN A 279 10.84 -5.62 7.10
C ASN A 279 11.93 -6.69 6.90
N GLU A 280 13.12 -6.48 7.46
CA GLU A 280 14.26 -7.39 7.28
C GLU A 280 14.09 -8.71 8.04
N LYS A 281 13.29 -8.72 9.12
CA LYS A 281 13.09 -9.88 9.99
C LYS A 281 11.81 -10.64 9.69
N LEU A 282 10.72 -9.92 9.45
CA LEU A 282 9.37 -10.45 9.26
C LEU A 282 8.95 -10.52 7.79
N GLY A 283 9.71 -9.88 6.90
CA GLY A 283 9.42 -9.90 5.46
C GLY A 283 9.46 -11.32 4.90
N TRP A 284 8.42 -11.70 4.15
CA TRP A 284 8.33 -13.02 3.52
C TRP A 284 9.43 -13.23 2.50
N ASP A 285 9.90 -14.46 2.33
CA ASP A 285 10.74 -14.78 1.19
C ASP A 285 9.96 -14.58 -0.11
N ILE A 286 10.67 -14.22 -1.16
CA ILE A 286 10.10 -13.78 -2.44
C ILE A 286 10.42 -14.84 -3.50
N PRO A 287 9.43 -15.31 -4.28
CA PRO A 287 9.64 -16.23 -5.39
C PRO A 287 10.76 -15.77 -6.32
N ASP A 288 11.53 -16.71 -6.88
CA ASP A 288 12.69 -16.42 -7.74
C ASP A 288 12.33 -15.51 -8.92
N GLU A 289 11.13 -15.68 -9.50
CA GLU A 289 10.63 -14.87 -10.62
C GLU A 289 10.37 -13.41 -10.25
N LEU A 290 10.30 -13.10 -8.95
CA LEU A 290 10.09 -11.77 -8.42
C LEU A 290 11.38 -11.15 -7.87
N LYS A 291 12.41 -11.95 -7.52
CA LYS A 291 13.63 -11.47 -6.85
C LYS A 291 14.29 -10.29 -7.54
N GLN A 292 14.47 -10.35 -8.86
CA GLN A 292 15.10 -9.26 -9.61
C GLN A 292 14.41 -7.91 -9.40
N PHE A 293 13.07 -7.87 -9.40
CA PHE A 293 12.30 -6.64 -9.19
C PHE A 293 12.43 -6.13 -7.76
N TRP A 294 12.49 -7.04 -6.78
CA TRP A 294 12.67 -6.69 -5.38
C TRP A 294 14.05 -6.15 -5.11
N ASP A 295 15.08 -6.78 -5.67
CA ASP A 295 16.48 -6.36 -5.54
C ASP A 295 16.67 -4.96 -6.14
N GLN A 296 16.12 -4.71 -7.34
CA GLN A 296 16.18 -3.38 -7.98
C GLN A 296 15.45 -2.29 -7.18
N ALA A 297 14.34 -2.65 -6.52
CA ALA A 297 13.59 -1.70 -5.70
C ALA A 297 14.25 -1.42 -4.34
N LEU A 298 15.12 -2.31 -3.88
CA LEU A 298 15.89 -2.23 -2.63
C LEU A 298 17.36 -1.87 -2.85
N ASP A 299 17.74 -1.53 -4.08
CA ASP A 299 19.09 -1.17 -4.48
C ASP A 299 19.43 0.24 -3.96
N GLU A 300 20.22 0.29 -2.89
CA GLU A 300 20.62 1.51 -2.18
C GLU A 300 21.71 2.30 -2.95
N GLU A 301 22.30 1.73 -4.02
CA GLU A 301 23.30 2.43 -4.85
C GLU A 301 22.66 3.32 -5.92
N ARG A 302 21.33 3.25 -6.09
CA ARG A 302 20.58 4.05 -7.07
C ARG A 302 20.09 5.35 -6.45
N ASP A 303 19.95 6.36 -7.29
CA ASP A 303 19.40 7.65 -6.89
C ASP A 303 17.98 7.50 -6.28
N GLU A 304 17.80 8.19 -5.15
CA GLU A 304 16.54 8.30 -4.43
C GLU A 304 15.93 9.70 -4.61
N SER A 305 14.62 9.75 -4.78
CA SER A 305 13.84 10.98 -4.82
C SER A 305 12.82 11.01 -3.69
N TRP A 306 12.88 12.06 -2.88
CA TRP A 306 12.04 12.29 -1.71
C TRP A 306 11.19 13.54 -1.93
N HIS A 307 9.89 13.34 -2.15
CA HIS A 307 8.93 14.44 -2.30
C HIS A 307 8.17 14.64 -0.99
N ILE A 308 8.33 15.82 -0.39
CA ILE A 308 7.62 16.20 0.84
C ILE A 308 6.25 16.81 0.47
N GLU A 309 6.21 17.59 -0.61
CA GLU A 309 4.99 18.18 -1.16
C GLU A 309 4.43 17.35 -2.31
N PRO A 310 3.08 17.34 -2.51
CA PRO A 310 2.48 16.75 -3.70
C PRO A 310 3.14 17.31 -4.96
N MET A 311 3.55 16.42 -5.86
CA MET A 311 4.20 16.77 -7.12
C MET A 311 3.46 17.96 -7.77
N PRO A 312 4.13 19.09 -8.04
CA PRO A 312 3.49 20.16 -8.81
C PRO A 312 3.05 19.60 -10.16
N GLU A 313 1.90 20.09 -10.67
CA GLU A 313 1.29 19.66 -11.95
C GLU A 313 2.24 19.80 -13.16
N SER A 314 3.39 20.48 -12.97
CA SER A 314 4.47 20.60 -13.93
C SER A 314 5.82 20.33 -13.24
N PHE A 315 6.47 19.24 -13.61
CA PHE A 315 7.83 18.93 -13.22
C PHE A 315 8.81 19.94 -13.84
N PHE A 316 9.57 20.65 -13.00
CA PHE A 316 10.86 21.23 -13.36
C PHE A 316 11.91 20.57 -12.46
N PRO A 317 12.92 19.86 -13.01
CA PRO A 317 14.05 19.44 -12.21
C PRO A 317 14.83 20.70 -11.82
N LEU A 318 15.07 20.90 -10.52
CA LEU A 318 16.13 21.80 -10.07
C LEU A 318 17.48 21.16 -10.42
N LYS A 319 17.86 21.25 -11.70
CA LYS A 319 19.27 21.39 -12.04
C LYS A 319 19.70 22.77 -11.52
N LEU A 320 20.35 22.80 -10.38
CA LEU A 320 21.38 23.82 -10.15
C LEU A 320 22.69 23.22 -10.67
N GLY A 321 22.96 23.44 -11.96
CA GLY A 321 24.27 23.22 -12.50
C GLY A 321 25.19 24.39 -12.17
N SER A 322 26.37 24.10 -11.64
CA SER A 322 27.68 24.74 -11.89
C SER A 322 28.69 24.14 -10.89
N HIS A 323 29.83 23.54 -11.24
CA HIS A 323 30.73 23.65 -12.39
C HIS A 323 31.31 22.29 -12.80
#